data_AF-A0A4Z0A1V6-F1
#
_entry.id   AF-A0A4Z0A1V6-F1
#
_cell.length_a   1.000
_cell.length_b   1.000
_cell.length_c   1.000
_cell.angle_alpha   90.00
_cell.angle_beta   90.00
_cell.angle_gamma   90.00
#
_symmetry.space_group_name_H-M   'P 1'
#
loop_
_entity.id
_entity.type
_entity.pdbx_description
1 polymer ?
#
loop_
_entity_poly.entity_id
_entity_poly.type
_entity_poly.pdbx_seq_one_letter_code
_entity_poly.pdbx_strand_id
1 'polypeptide(L)'
;MLPDGAHSVAVNVMTSGPTFYFDNVVYDPSPSVSLSDMVVLVDNNDTGIGLSGSGWMILKFIGELNGNQTTGTYAIDGASPTSFVVPGHGRLGEFNQVYFTTPDFDPGPHTLLVMYQGNANTALLVLNYFYVTNETQTLQASASPTLGGPDMPTSSIAADSRSGSSTPIGAIVGGVLGGLALLIGALLVFILC
;
A
#
# COMPACT_ATOMS: atom_id res chain seq x y z
N MET A 1 7.45 -16.96 5.63
CA MET A 1 7.73 -16.28 6.90
C MET A 1 8.82 -17.05 7.63
N LEU A 2 9.86 -16.34 8.06
CA LEU A 2 10.89 -16.92 8.92
C LEU A 2 10.35 -17.02 10.36
N PRO A 3 10.69 -18.06 11.12
CA PRO A 3 10.35 -18.11 12.55
C PRO A 3 10.99 -16.94 13.31
N ASP A 4 10.43 -16.57 14.46
CA ASP A 4 11.07 -15.59 15.34
C ASP A 4 12.45 -16.07 15.78
N GLY A 5 13.44 -15.17 15.77
CA GLY A 5 14.80 -15.47 16.19
C GLY A 5 15.86 -14.74 15.37
N ALA A 6 17.12 -15.04 15.67
CA ALA A 6 18.24 -14.49 14.93
C ALA A 6 18.35 -15.14 13.54
N HIS A 7 18.46 -14.29 12.51
CA HIS A 7 18.67 -14.71 11.13
C HIS A 7 19.94 -14.07 10.58
N SER A 8 20.67 -14.82 9.75
CA SER A 8 21.86 -14.33 9.06
C SER A 8 21.59 -14.31 7.56
N VAL A 9 21.79 -13.16 6.92
CA VAL A 9 21.77 -13.03 5.46
C VAL A 9 23.22 -12.91 4.98
N ALA A 10 23.65 -13.87 4.16
CA ALA A 10 24.95 -13.84 3.52
C ALA A 10 24.78 -13.61 2.02
N VAL A 11 25.43 -12.57 1.48
CA VAL A 11 25.42 -12.25 0.05
C VAL A 11 26.84 -12.36 -0.48
N ASN A 12 27.09 -13.32 -1.37
CA ASN A 12 28.39 -13.47 -2.01
C ASN A 12 28.35 -12.79 -3.39
N VAL A 13 29.02 -11.64 -3.52
CA VAL A 13 29.02 -10.84 -4.75
C VAL A 13 30.45 -10.71 -5.27
N MET A 14 30.64 -10.98 -6.57
CA MET A 14 31.85 -10.61 -7.31
C MET A 14 31.53 -9.41 -8.18
N THR A 15 32.15 -8.26 -7.93
CA THR A 15 31.97 -7.04 -8.74
C THR A 15 33.22 -6.73 -9.54
N SER A 16 33.05 -6.19 -10.75
CA SER A 16 34.14 -5.74 -11.64
C SER A 16 34.24 -4.22 -11.73
N GLY A 17 33.60 -3.48 -10.82
CA GLY A 17 33.59 -2.01 -10.84
C GLY A 17 32.48 -1.34 -10.01
N PRO A 18 31.18 -1.55 -10.29
CA PRO A 18 30.12 -0.75 -9.67
C PRO A 18 29.85 -1.11 -8.20
N THR A 19 29.34 -0.13 -7.46
CA THR A 19 28.87 -0.26 -6.07
C THR A 19 27.67 -1.21 -6.00
N PHE A 20 27.71 -2.16 -5.06
CA PHE A 20 26.56 -2.98 -4.71
C PHE A 20 25.79 -2.28 -3.59
N TYR A 21 24.46 -2.20 -3.72
CA TYR A 21 23.57 -1.60 -2.73
C TYR A 21 22.71 -2.69 -2.10
N PHE A 22 22.57 -2.61 -0.78
CA PHE A 22 21.61 -3.37 -0.01
C PHE A 22 20.54 -2.38 0.43
N ASP A 23 19.34 -2.50 -0.14
CA ASP A 23 18.30 -1.47 -0.06
C ASP A 23 17.52 -1.55 1.25
N ASN A 24 16.67 -2.56 1.41
CA ASN A 24 15.87 -2.74 2.61
C ASN A 24 15.74 -4.20 3.05
N VAL A 25 15.50 -4.38 4.35
CA VAL A 25 14.98 -5.62 4.92
C VAL A 25 13.68 -5.28 5.61
N VAL A 26 12.60 -5.93 5.18
CA VAL A 26 11.31 -5.83 5.85
C VAL A 26 11.19 -6.98 6.83
N TYR A 27 11.03 -6.65 8.10
CA TYR A 27 10.72 -7.60 9.16
C TYR A 27 9.25 -7.48 9.52
N ASP A 28 8.52 -8.58 9.37
CA ASP A 28 7.13 -8.73 9.78
C ASP A 28 7.11 -9.54 11.09
N PRO A 29 7.05 -8.89 12.26
CA PRO A 29 7.12 -9.57 13.55
C PRO A 29 5.92 -10.47 13.80
N SER A 30 6.10 -11.55 14.55
CA SER A 30 4.95 -12.31 15.04
C SER A 30 4.07 -11.45 15.96
N PRO A 31 2.76 -11.73 16.09
CA PRO A 31 1.86 -10.96 16.94
C PRO A 31 2.25 -10.89 18.43
N SER A 32 3.16 -11.76 18.87
CA SER A 32 3.66 -11.81 20.26
C SER A 32 4.90 -10.96 20.51
N VAL A 33 5.54 -10.41 19.48
CA VAL A 33 6.72 -9.56 19.65
C VAL A 33 6.30 -8.18 20.15
N SER A 34 6.93 -7.71 21.22
CA SER A 34 6.76 -6.32 21.68
C SER A 34 7.33 -5.36 20.65
N LEU A 35 6.55 -4.34 20.28
CA LEU A 35 6.98 -3.26 19.39
C LEU A 35 7.46 -2.02 20.15
N SER A 36 7.67 -2.12 21.47
CA SER A 36 8.23 -1.04 22.30
C SER A 36 9.63 -0.65 21.83
N ASP A 37 9.86 0.64 21.66
CA ASP A 37 11.14 1.24 21.24
C ASP A 37 11.58 0.81 19.82
N MET A 38 10.62 0.34 19.01
CA MET A 38 10.85 -0.04 17.61
C MET A 38 10.43 1.08 16.67
N VAL A 39 11.13 1.18 15.54
CA VAL A 39 10.68 1.93 14.37
C VAL A 39 9.79 1.01 13.55
N VAL A 40 8.51 1.35 13.48
CA VAL A 40 7.52 0.60 12.71
C VAL A 40 7.34 1.28 11.36
N LEU A 41 7.40 0.49 10.28
CA LEU A 41 7.00 0.93 8.95
C LEU A 41 5.49 0.74 8.83
N VAL A 42 4.77 1.82 8.57
CA VAL A 42 3.34 1.80 8.27
C VAL A 42 3.18 2.06 6.77
N ASP A 43 2.79 1.03 6.03
CA ASP A 43 2.61 1.13 4.58
C ASP A 43 1.25 1.72 4.20
N ASN A 44 1.10 2.15 2.96
CA ASN A 44 -0.12 2.78 2.45
C ASN A 44 -1.34 1.85 2.32
N ASN A 45 -1.21 0.55 2.60
CA ASN A 45 -2.31 -0.40 2.68
C ASN A 45 -2.76 -0.65 4.13
N ASP A 46 -2.09 -0.05 5.13
CA ASP A 46 -2.51 -0.16 6.53
C ASP A 46 -3.94 0.39 6.71
N THR A 47 -4.81 -0.41 7.31
CA THR A 47 -6.22 -0.06 7.52
C THR A 47 -6.45 1.14 8.43
N GLY A 48 -5.44 1.53 9.22
CA GLY A 48 -5.43 2.75 10.01
C GLY A 48 -5.23 4.02 9.18
N ILE A 49 -4.83 3.90 7.90
CA ILE A 49 -4.66 5.04 7.00
C ILE A 49 -5.97 5.33 6.26
N GLY A 50 -6.61 6.43 6.62
CA GLY A 50 -7.72 7.00 5.87
C GLY A 50 -7.26 8.06 4.87
N LEU A 51 -7.20 7.72 3.59
CA LEU A 51 -6.98 8.71 2.52
C LEU A 51 -8.29 9.40 2.17
N SER A 52 -8.33 10.74 2.28
CA SER A 52 -9.50 11.55 1.99
C SER A 52 -9.19 12.67 0.98
N GLY A 53 -10.21 13.09 0.23
CA GLY A 53 -10.10 14.10 -0.83
C GLY A 53 -10.01 13.52 -2.25
N SER A 54 -10.33 14.36 -3.24
CA SER A 54 -10.20 14.00 -4.67
C SER A 54 -8.75 14.19 -5.11
N GLY A 55 -8.05 13.11 -5.46
CA GLY A 55 -6.68 13.21 -5.99
C GLY A 55 -5.75 12.07 -5.59
N TRP A 56 -6.10 11.28 -4.57
CA TRP A 56 -5.40 10.04 -4.28
C TRP A 56 -5.64 9.03 -5.41
N MET A 57 -4.58 8.68 -6.11
CA MET A 57 -4.60 7.66 -7.16
C MET A 57 -3.56 6.59 -6.84
N ILE A 58 -3.91 5.35 -7.18
CA ILE A 58 -2.93 4.26 -7.17
C ILE A 58 -1.99 4.51 -8.35
N LEU A 59 -0.71 4.73 -8.06
CA LEU A 59 0.31 4.85 -9.10
C LEU A 59 0.32 3.58 -9.96
N LYS A 60 0.04 3.74 -11.25
CA LYS A 60 0.00 2.62 -12.18
C LYS A 60 1.30 2.46 -12.97
N PHE A 61 2.08 3.53 -13.16
CA PHE A 61 3.36 3.50 -13.88
C PHE A 61 4.38 4.55 -13.41
N ILE A 62 5.65 4.15 -13.44
CA ILE A 62 6.84 4.91 -12.99
C ILE A 62 7.14 6.18 -13.79
N GLY A 63 6.56 6.34 -14.99
CA GLY A 63 6.81 7.48 -15.89
C GLY A 63 6.05 8.76 -15.53
N GLU A 64 5.07 8.68 -14.62
CA GLU A 64 4.18 9.80 -14.26
C GLU A 64 4.74 10.70 -13.15
N LEU A 65 5.92 10.40 -12.60
CA LEU A 65 6.51 11.16 -11.48
C LEU A 65 7.30 12.40 -11.93
N ASN A 66 7.39 12.66 -13.24
CA ASN A 66 8.07 13.84 -13.77
C ASN A 66 7.26 15.11 -13.48
N GLY A 67 7.91 16.14 -12.94
CA GLY A 67 7.25 17.45 -12.77
C GLY A 67 8.12 18.48 -12.06
N ASN A 68 7.70 19.75 -12.12
CA ASN A 68 8.37 20.85 -11.43
C ASN A 68 8.21 20.73 -9.90
N GLN A 69 9.14 21.32 -9.16
CA GLN A 69 9.02 21.42 -7.70
C GLN A 69 7.70 22.08 -7.28
N THR A 70 7.14 21.60 -6.17
CA THR A 70 5.95 22.19 -5.54
C THR A 70 6.06 22.12 -4.02
N THR A 71 4.98 22.44 -3.32
CA THR A 71 4.89 22.37 -1.87
C THR A 71 3.70 21.52 -1.43
N GLY A 72 3.79 21.03 -0.21
CA GLY A 72 2.65 20.51 0.56
C GLY A 72 2.61 21.18 1.93
N THR A 73 1.57 20.90 2.69
CA THR A 73 1.52 21.20 4.12
C THR A 73 1.16 19.96 4.91
N TYR A 74 1.65 19.86 6.14
CA TYR A 74 1.18 18.88 7.11
C TYR A 74 0.65 19.58 8.37
N ALA A 75 -0.33 18.97 9.03
CA ALA A 75 -0.87 19.40 10.31
C ALA A 75 -1.16 18.17 11.17
N ILE A 76 -0.91 18.27 12.47
CA ILE A 76 -1.16 17.20 13.44
C ILE A 76 -2.20 17.70 14.44
N ASP A 77 -3.22 16.89 14.71
CA ASP A 77 -4.27 17.15 15.68
C ASP A 77 -4.95 18.53 15.52
N GLY A 78 -5.10 18.97 14.27
CA GLY A 78 -5.73 20.25 13.92
C GLY A 78 -4.87 21.49 14.15
N ALA A 79 -3.57 21.32 14.42
CA ALA A 79 -2.61 22.42 14.53
C ALA A 79 -2.48 23.21 13.21
N SER A 80 -1.86 24.40 13.29
CA SER A 80 -1.56 25.22 12.12
C SER A 80 -0.69 24.45 11.11
N PRO A 81 -1.04 24.45 9.81
CA PRO A 81 -0.28 23.71 8.80
C PRO A 81 1.17 24.19 8.66
N THR A 82 2.11 23.25 8.60
CA THR A 82 3.52 23.48 8.33
C THR A 82 3.85 23.09 6.89
N SER A 83 4.50 23.98 6.15
CA SER A 83 4.87 23.74 4.75
C SER A 83 6.09 22.83 4.62
N PHE A 84 6.07 21.97 3.61
CA PHE A 84 7.24 21.20 3.16
C PHE A 84 7.37 21.26 1.64
N VAL A 85 8.56 20.95 1.14
CA VAL A 85 8.88 20.98 -0.29
C VAL A 85 8.72 19.57 -0.87
N VAL A 86 8.08 19.49 -2.04
CA VAL A 86 8.11 18.31 -2.91
C VAL A 86 9.08 18.63 -4.05
N PRO A 87 10.31 18.07 -4.04
CA PRO A 87 11.29 18.32 -5.08
C PRO A 87 10.75 17.95 -6.45
N GLY A 88 11.18 18.68 -7.48
CA GLY A 88 10.95 18.23 -8.86
C GLY A 88 11.78 17.01 -9.14
N HIS A 89 11.20 15.98 -9.75
CA HIS A 89 11.93 14.76 -10.11
C HIS A 89 12.29 14.77 -11.60
N GLY A 90 13.51 14.30 -11.91
CA GLY A 90 13.97 14.10 -13.28
C GLY A 90 13.34 12.86 -13.94
N ARG A 91 13.93 12.39 -15.05
CA ARG A 91 13.37 11.31 -15.90
C ARG A 91 13.15 9.96 -15.19
N LEU A 92 13.76 9.76 -14.03
CA LEU A 92 13.57 8.60 -13.17
C LEU A 92 12.98 9.10 -11.86
N GLY A 93 11.86 8.50 -11.42
CA GLY A 93 11.29 8.82 -10.13
C GLY A 93 12.28 8.57 -9.00
N GLU A 94 12.36 9.50 -8.06
CA GLU A 94 13.11 9.32 -6.81
C GLU A 94 12.19 8.72 -5.76
N PHE A 95 12.59 7.62 -5.16
CA PHE A 95 11.83 6.92 -4.12
C PHE A 95 12.48 7.14 -2.75
N ASN A 96 11.75 6.77 -1.69
CA ASN A 96 12.22 6.75 -0.31
C ASN A 96 12.75 8.11 0.18
N GLN A 97 12.10 9.20 -0.26
CA GLN A 97 12.43 10.56 0.15
C GLN A 97 11.76 10.91 1.48
N VAL A 98 12.53 11.53 2.39
CA VAL A 98 11.98 12.09 3.64
C VAL A 98 11.54 13.53 3.36
N TYR A 99 10.24 13.76 3.31
CA TYR A 99 9.68 15.10 3.07
C TYR A 99 9.63 15.97 4.33
N PHE A 100 9.35 15.39 5.50
CA PHE A 100 9.35 16.06 6.79
C PHE A 100 9.51 15.06 7.94
N THR A 101 9.88 15.56 9.12
CA THR A 101 9.80 14.87 10.40
C THR A 101 9.00 15.73 11.37
N THR A 102 8.42 15.10 12.39
CA THR A 102 7.61 15.77 13.41
C THR A 102 8.39 15.83 14.73
N PRO A 103 8.02 16.74 15.65
CA PRO A 103 8.41 16.61 17.05
C PRO A 103 7.80 15.36 17.69
N ASP A 104 8.21 15.07 18.92
CA ASP A 104 7.59 14.04 19.77
C ASP A 104 6.19 14.49 20.22
N PHE A 105 5.30 13.53 20.42
CA PHE A 105 3.92 13.75 20.89
C PHE A 105 3.61 12.89 22.11
N ASP A 106 2.65 13.34 22.92
CA ASP A 106 2.15 12.54 24.05
C ASP A 106 1.55 11.21 23.56
N PRO A 107 1.69 10.10 24.30
CA PRO A 107 1.13 8.82 23.90
C PRO A 107 -0.38 8.89 23.67
N GLY A 108 -0.83 8.46 22.49
CA GLY A 108 -2.24 8.42 22.16
C GLY A 108 -2.52 8.36 20.65
N PRO A 109 -3.81 8.35 20.26
CA PRO A 109 -4.19 8.47 18.87
C PRO A 109 -3.95 9.90 18.36
N HIS A 110 -3.25 10.02 17.22
CA HIS A 110 -3.01 11.29 16.53
C HIS A 110 -3.59 11.28 15.12
N THR A 111 -3.94 12.46 14.61
CA THR A 111 -4.38 12.63 13.22
C THR A 111 -3.36 13.46 12.44
N LEU A 112 -2.72 12.85 11.45
CA LEU A 112 -1.86 13.53 10.48
C LEU A 112 -2.67 13.92 9.24
N LEU A 113 -2.78 15.22 8.97
CA LEU A 113 -3.37 15.75 7.75
C LEU A 113 -2.26 16.25 6.83
N VAL A 114 -2.16 15.69 5.62
CA VAL A 114 -1.23 16.14 4.58
C VAL A 114 -2.02 16.70 3.41
N MET A 115 -1.68 17.92 2.98
CA MET A 115 -2.26 18.58 1.81
C MET A 115 -1.19 18.82 0.76
N TYR A 116 -1.41 18.29 -0.44
CA TYR A 116 -0.57 18.54 -1.61
C TYR A 116 -1.08 19.79 -2.34
N GLN A 117 -0.19 20.72 -2.71
CA GLN A 117 -0.55 21.97 -3.37
C GLN A 117 -0.14 22.01 -4.86
N GLY A 118 0.29 20.89 -5.41
CA GLY A 118 0.70 20.80 -6.80
C GLY A 118 -0.46 20.70 -7.80
N ASN A 119 -0.09 20.63 -9.07
CA ASN A 119 -1.00 20.53 -10.22
C ASN A 119 -0.40 19.60 -11.30
N ALA A 120 -1.01 19.55 -12.48
CA ALA A 120 -0.60 18.68 -13.58
C ALA A 120 0.84 18.90 -14.10
N ASN A 121 1.48 20.03 -13.76
CA ASN A 121 2.84 20.36 -14.17
C ASN A 121 3.88 20.21 -13.05
N THR A 122 3.49 19.74 -11.86
CA THR A 122 4.37 19.60 -10.70
C THR A 122 4.59 18.14 -10.34
N ALA A 123 5.69 17.85 -9.66
CA ALA A 123 6.04 16.51 -9.19
C ALA A 123 4.97 15.97 -8.25
N LEU A 124 4.51 14.75 -8.50
CA LEU A 124 3.45 14.10 -7.73
C LEU A 124 3.93 13.79 -6.31
N LEU A 125 3.06 14.03 -5.32
CA LEU A 125 3.28 13.53 -3.96
C LEU A 125 2.62 12.16 -3.83
N VAL A 126 3.41 11.15 -3.50
CA VAL A 126 2.98 9.76 -3.41
C VAL A 126 3.31 9.26 -2.02
N LEU A 127 2.32 8.71 -1.33
CA LEU A 127 2.53 8.02 -0.07
C LEU A 127 2.83 6.54 -0.34
N ASN A 128 4.05 6.10 -0.01
CA ASN A 128 4.43 4.69 -0.01
C ASN A 128 4.30 4.11 1.41
N TYR A 129 5.03 4.69 2.34
CA TYR A 129 5.00 4.36 3.76
C TYR A 129 5.46 5.56 4.58
N PHE A 130 5.20 5.54 5.89
CA PHE A 130 5.85 6.41 6.86
C PHE A 130 6.40 5.57 8.02
N TYR A 131 7.34 6.15 8.77
CA TYR A 131 7.90 5.53 9.95
C TYR A 131 7.29 6.13 11.20
N VAL A 132 6.96 5.27 12.17
CA VAL A 132 6.52 5.67 13.52
C VAL A 132 7.48 5.07 14.54
N THR A 133 8.07 5.93 15.36
CA THR A 133 8.83 5.53 16.55
C THR A 133 7.85 5.36 17.70
N ASN A 134 7.63 4.12 18.15
CA ASN A 134 6.78 3.86 19.31
C ASN A 134 7.59 3.99 20.61
N GLU A 135 7.19 4.92 21.48
CA GLU A 135 7.54 4.85 22.90
C GLU A 135 6.56 3.92 23.63
N THR A 136 7.08 3.07 24.52
CA THR A 136 6.35 2.06 25.34
C THR A 136 4.83 2.00 25.19
N GLN A 137 4.36 1.10 24.32
CA GLN A 137 2.94 0.80 24.20
C GLN A 137 2.51 -0.04 25.42
N THR A 138 1.86 0.56 26.42
CA THR A 138 1.13 -0.23 27.42
C THR A 138 -0.11 -0.77 26.72
N LEU A 139 -0.11 -2.08 26.43
CA LEU A 139 -1.27 -2.75 25.84
C LEU A 139 -2.42 -2.67 26.86
N GLN A 140 -3.32 -1.71 26.68
CA GLN A 140 -4.61 -1.76 27.35
C GLN A 140 -5.42 -2.85 26.63
N ALA A 141 -5.43 -4.05 27.20
CA ALA A 141 -6.24 -5.16 26.71
C ALA A 141 -7.69 -4.68 26.55
N SER A 142 -8.15 -4.59 25.30
CA SER A 142 -9.54 -4.29 25.01
C SER A 142 -10.37 -5.48 25.51
N ALA A 143 -11.06 -5.29 26.63
CA ALA A 143 -11.91 -6.30 27.21
C ALA A 143 -13.01 -6.66 26.21
N SER A 144 -13.03 -7.92 25.76
CA SER A 144 -14.19 -8.49 25.06
C SER A 144 -15.42 -8.39 25.96
N PRO A 145 -16.62 -8.09 25.44
CA PRO A 145 -17.83 -8.14 26.23
C PRO A 145 -18.13 -9.60 26.59
N THR A 146 -18.05 -9.92 27.88
CA THR A 146 -18.58 -11.15 28.45
C THR A 146 -20.11 -11.10 28.44
N LEU A 147 -20.73 -11.69 27.42
CA LEU A 147 -22.16 -12.03 27.46
C LEU A 147 -22.30 -13.44 28.03
N GLY A 148 -22.88 -13.50 29.22
CA GLY A 148 -23.21 -14.74 29.92
C GLY A 148 -24.21 -15.60 29.13
N GLY A 149 -24.05 -16.92 29.23
CA GLY A 149 -25.10 -17.89 28.89
C GLY A 149 -26.31 -17.76 29.82
N PRO A 150 -27.44 -18.42 29.50
CA PRO A 150 -27.44 -19.87 29.49
C PRO A 150 -28.29 -20.57 28.40
N ASP A 151 -27.97 -21.87 28.28
CA ASP A 151 -28.77 -23.03 27.89
C ASP A 151 -29.21 -23.34 26.44
N MET A 152 -28.95 -24.62 26.16
CA MET A 152 -29.21 -25.48 25.01
C MET A 152 -30.70 -25.58 24.65
N PRO A 153 -31.03 -25.84 23.38
CA PRO A 153 -31.34 -27.23 23.05
C PRO A 153 -30.71 -27.71 21.73
N THR A 154 -30.28 -28.97 21.79
CA THR A 154 -29.92 -29.83 20.65
C THR A 154 -31.03 -29.88 19.61
N SER A 155 -30.71 -29.63 18.34
CA SER A 155 -31.33 -30.29 17.18
C SER A 155 -30.44 -30.17 15.94
N SER A 156 -30.49 -31.22 15.14
CA SER A 156 -29.52 -31.71 14.16
C SER A 156 -29.81 -31.28 12.71
N ILE A 157 -28.81 -31.50 11.83
CA ILE A 157 -28.87 -31.58 10.33
C ILE A 157 -28.89 -30.18 9.65
N ALA A 158 -28.13 -29.83 8.60
CA ALA A 158 -27.24 -30.51 7.65
C ALA A 158 -26.11 -29.57 7.21
N ALA A 159 -25.01 -30.15 6.73
CA ALA A 159 -24.01 -29.47 5.92
C ALA A 159 -24.63 -29.03 4.59
N ASP A 160 -24.40 -27.78 4.18
CA ASP A 160 -24.53 -27.38 2.78
C ASP A 160 -23.32 -26.56 2.34
N SER A 161 -22.88 -26.86 1.14
CA SER A 161 -21.56 -26.63 0.60
C SER A 161 -21.63 -25.66 -0.59
N ARG A 162 -20.76 -24.63 -0.56
CA ARG A 162 -20.10 -23.93 -1.68
C ARG A 162 -20.93 -23.61 -2.95
N SER A 163 -20.90 -22.35 -3.37
CA SER A 163 -20.64 -22.04 -4.79
C SER A 163 -20.00 -20.66 -4.97
N GLY A 164 -18.74 -20.67 -5.42
CA GLY A 164 -18.06 -19.48 -5.93
C GLY A 164 -18.53 -19.19 -7.34
N SER A 165 -18.85 -17.93 -7.63
CA SER A 165 -19.22 -17.47 -8.96
C SER A 165 -17.97 -17.39 -9.85
N SER A 166 -17.75 -18.39 -10.69
CA SER A 166 -16.78 -18.30 -11.78
C SER A 166 -17.38 -17.50 -12.93
N THR A 167 -16.68 -16.46 -13.35
CA THR A 167 -17.03 -15.76 -14.59
C THR A 167 -16.81 -16.71 -15.78
N PRO A 168 -17.73 -16.79 -16.74
CA PRO A 168 -17.62 -17.70 -17.88
C PRO A 168 -16.57 -17.17 -18.88
N ILE A 169 -15.29 -17.45 -18.60
CA ILE A 169 -14.13 -17.09 -19.45
C ILE A 169 -14.31 -17.62 -20.89
N GLY A 170 -15.04 -18.73 -21.08
CA GLY A 170 -15.34 -19.31 -22.40
C GLY A 170 -16.17 -18.39 -23.32
N ALA A 171 -17.06 -17.56 -22.77
CA ALA A 171 -17.85 -16.63 -23.57
C ALA A 171 -16.99 -15.49 -24.15
N ILE A 172 -15.97 -15.06 -23.40
CA ILE A 172 -15.05 -13.99 -23.79
C ILE A 172 -14.12 -14.48 -24.91
N VAL A 173 -13.53 -15.67 -24.75
CA VAL A 173 -12.60 -16.23 -25.76
C VAL A 173 -13.32 -16.58 -27.06
N GLY A 174 -14.55 -17.11 -26.97
CA GLY A 174 -15.37 -17.43 -28.15
C GLY A 174 -15.75 -16.20 -28.98
N GLY A 175 -16.07 -15.08 -28.32
CA GLY A 175 -16.42 -13.82 -29.00
C GLY A 175 -15.26 -13.22 -29.80
N VAL A 176 -14.04 -13.22 -29.24
CA VAL A 176 -12.87 -12.65 -29.92
C VAL A 176 -12.45 -13.47 -31.14
N LEU A 177 -12.40 -14.81 -31.01
CA LEU A 177 -12.04 -15.69 -32.12
C LEU A 177 -13.08 -15.65 -33.25
N GLY A 178 -14.38 -15.64 -32.90
CA GLY A 178 -15.46 -15.53 -33.87
C GLY A 178 -15.44 -14.20 -34.62
N GLY A 179 -15.24 -13.08 -33.91
CA GLY A 179 -15.15 -11.75 -34.51
C GLY A 179 -13.97 -11.60 -35.47
N LEU A 180 -12.79 -12.14 -35.10
CA LEU A 180 -11.60 -12.07 -35.93
C LEU A 180 -11.77 -12.88 -37.23
N ALA A 181 -12.37 -14.07 -37.16
CA ALA A 181 -12.66 -14.89 -38.33
C ALA A 181 -13.65 -14.21 -39.30
N LEU A 182 -14.68 -13.55 -38.75
CA LEU A 182 -15.70 -12.85 -39.55
C LEU A 182 -15.10 -11.62 -40.26
N LEU A 183 -14.26 -10.85 -39.57
CA LEU A 183 -13.54 -9.71 -40.16
C LEU A 183 -12.59 -10.13 -41.28
N ILE A 184 -11.82 -11.22 -41.08
CA ILE A 184 -10.92 -11.75 -42.11
C ILE A 184 -11.72 -12.23 -43.32
N GLY A 185 -12.83 -12.95 -43.09
CA GLY A 185 -13.72 -13.40 -44.17
C GLY A 185 -14.30 -12.24 -44.98
N ALA A 186 -14.81 -11.20 -44.31
CA ALA A 186 -15.34 -10.01 -44.98
C ALA A 186 -14.27 -9.27 -45.80
N LEU A 187 -13.04 -9.15 -45.27
CA LEU A 187 -11.92 -8.54 -45.98
C LEU A 187 -11.52 -9.34 -47.22
N LEU A 188 -11.47 -10.67 -47.13
CA LEU A 188 -11.16 -11.53 -48.28
C LEU A 188 -12.22 -11.44 -49.38
N VAL A 189 -13.51 -11.39 -49.01
CA VAL A 189 -14.60 -11.17 -49.98
C VAL A 189 -14.48 -9.80 -50.65
N PHE A 190 -14.18 -8.75 -49.89
CA PHE A 190 -13.99 -7.40 -50.42
C PHE A 190 -12.79 -7.29 -51.37
N ILE A 191 -11.73 -8.07 -51.17
CA ILE A 191 -10.55 -8.06 -52.05
C ILE A 191 -10.77 -8.89 -53.33
N LEU A 192 -11.64 -9.91 -53.28
CA LEU A 192 -11.87 -10.86 -54.38
C LEU A 192 -13.06 -10.51 -55.28
N CYS A 193 -13.83 -9.47 -54.95
CA CYS A 193 -14.97 -8.95 -55.72
C CYS A 193 -14.70 -7.52 -56.15
#